data_AF-A0A1J3HH26-F1
#
_entry.id   AF-A0A1J3HH26-F1
#
_cell.length_a   1.000
_cell.length_b   1.000
_cell.length_c   1.000
_cell.angle_alpha   90.00
_cell.angle_beta   90.00
_cell.angle_gamma   90.00
#
_symmetry.space_group_name_H-M   'P 1'
#
loop_
_entity.id
_entity.type
_entity.pdbx_description
1 polymer ?
#
loop_
_entity_poly.entity_id
_entity_poly.type
_entity_poly.pdbx_seq_one_letter_code
_entity_poly.pdbx_strand_id
1 'polypeptide(L)'
;MSKQTYKVCFCFSRRFRHTVSVAPDEIKTVFDNYSERGFMTVDLLHRFLIDVQKQDQATREEAQAIVNASSSLLHRKGLSLDAFFRYLFGVNNSPLASHEVNQDMDAPLSHYFIFTGHNSYLTGNQLSSDCSEVPIIEALKKGVRVIELDLWPNSDEDDIDVLHGMTLTSPVKLIRCLNAIREHAFDVSDYPVVVTLEDHLTPKLQA
;
A
#
# COMPACT_ATOMS: atom_id res chain seq x y z
N MET A 1 -16.49 9.45 27.78
CA MET A 1 -15.06 9.69 27.46
C MET A 1 -14.24 8.51 27.94
N SER A 2 -13.67 7.73 27.04
CA SER A 2 -12.82 6.58 27.39
C SER A 2 -11.45 7.09 27.86
N LYS A 3 -10.98 6.64 29.03
CA LYS A 3 -9.67 6.99 29.58
C LYS A 3 -8.74 5.79 29.36
N GLN A 4 -7.78 5.89 28.45
CA GLN A 4 -6.72 4.90 28.33
C GLN A 4 -5.55 5.30 29.23
N THR A 5 -5.04 4.34 29.98
CA THR A 5 -3.94 4.55 30.94
C THR A 5 -2.77 3.68 30.50
N TYR A 6 -1.62 4.31 30.25
CA TYR A 6 -0.40 3.61 29.88
C TYR A 6 0.64 3.77 30.99
N LYS A 7 1.32 2.68 31.36
CA LYS A 7 2.46 2.72 32.28
C LYS A 7 3.71 3.14 31.51
N VAL A 8 4.36 4.22 31.93
CA VAL A 8 5.63 4.70 31.35
C VAL A 8 6.67 4.61 32.46
N CYS A 9 7.54 3.61 32.38
CA CYS A 9 8.42 3.18 33.47
C CYS A 9 7.64 2.70 34.70
N PHE A 10 8.08 1.61 35.33
CA PHE A 10 7.37 0.80 36.33
C PHE A 10 6.60 1.53 37.47
N CYS A 11 6.84 2.83 37.70
CA CYS A 11 6.23 3.62 38.77
C CYS A 11 5.34 4.78 38.30
N PHE A 12 5.25 5.10 36.99
CA PHE A 12 4.46 6.24 36.51
C PHE A 12 3.35 5.79 35.55
N SER A 13 2.11 6.18 35.85
CA SER A 13 0.98 6.01 34.94
C SER A 13 0.64 7.37 34.31
N ARG A 14 0.69 7.45 32.98
CA ARG A 14 0.19 8.61 32.24
C ARG A 14 -1.23 8.31 31.77
N ARG A 15 -2.14 9.22 32.10
CA ARG A 15 -3.52 9.20 31.60
C ARG A 15 -3.58 10.08 30.37
N PHE A 16 -3.72 9.45 29.21
CA PHE A 16 -4.08 10.18 28.00
C PHE A 16 -5.60 10.29 27.94
N ARG A 17 -6.10 11.52 27.86
CA ARG A 17 -7.46 11.74 27.41
C ARG A 17 -7.42 11.56 25.91
N HIS A 18 -8.00 10.49 25.40
CA HIS A 18 -8.33 10.43 23.99
C HIS A 18 -9.37 11.53 23.76
N THR A 19 -8.93 12.67 23.25
CA THR A 19 -9.84 13.70 22.77
C THR A 19 -10.72 13.00 21.73
N VAL A 20 -12.03 13.01 21.94
CA VAL A 20 -12.93 12.67 20.83
C VAL A 20 -12.55 13.65 19.73
N SER A 21 -12.25 13.15 18.54
CA SER A 21 -11.88 14.00 17.40
C SER A 21 -13.05 14.92 17.08
N VAL A 22 -13.00 16.14 17.59
CA VAL A 22 -13.97 17.18 17.24
C VAL A 22 -13.52 17.77 15.90
N ALA A 23 -14.48 18.09 15.04
CA ALA A 23 -14.19 18.75 13.77
C ALA A 23 -13.40 20.06 14.03
N PRO A 24 -12.25 20.28 13.35
CA PRO A 24 -11.55 21.56 13.36
C PRO A 24 -12.43 22.70 12.82
N ASP A 25 -12.07 23.95 13.12
CA ASP A 25 -12.89 25.11 12.75
C ASP A 25 -12.95 25.32 11.23
N GLU A 26 -11.92 24.92 10.49
CA GLU A 26 -11.91 24.92 9.04
C GLU A 26 -12.96 23.95 8.47
N ILE A 27 -13.07 22.75 9.07
CA ILE A 27 -14.08 21.75 8.67
C ILE A 27 -15.48 22.20 9.04
N LYS A 28 -15.66 22.84 10.21
CA LYS A 28 -16.95 23.44 10.59
C LYS A 28 -17.37 24.49 9.59
N THR A 29 -16.45 25.39 9.22
CA THR A 29 -16.71 26.45 8.24
C THR A 29 -17.16 25.86 6.90
N VAL A 30 -16.49 24.82 6.43
CA VAL A 30 -16.90 24.10 5.21
C VAL A 30 -18.29 23.46 5.38
N PHE A 31 -18.55 22.77 6.50
CA PHE A 31 -19.86 22.16 6.77
C PHE A 31 -20.98 23.21 6.82
N ASP A 32 -20.76 24.34 7.48
CA ASP A 32 -21.75 25.41 7.64
C ASP A 32 -22.12 26.05 6.29
N ASN A 33 -21.17 26.14 5.36
CA ASN A 33 -21.43 26.63 4.00
C ASN A 33 -22.30 25.69 3.15
N TYR A 34 -22.36 24.41 3.52
CA TYR A 34 -23.09 23.35 2.80
C TYR A 34 -24.08 22.62 3.71
N SER A 35 -24.63 23.31 4.72
CA SER A 35 -25.65 22.74 5.59
C SER A 35 -26.75 23.74 5.91
N GLU A 36 -27.92 23.20 6.21
CA GLU A 36 -29.07 23.98 6.64
C GLU A 36 -29.60 23.40 7.95
N ARG A 37 -29.84 24.27 8.94
CA ARG A 37 -30.37 23.87 10.26
C ARG A 37 -29.51 22.78 10.93
N GLY A 38 -28.20 22.80 10.69
CA GLY A 38 -27.23 21.84 11.26
C GLY A 38 -27.14 20.50 10.53
N PHE A 39 -27.74 20.36 9.35
CA PHE A 39 -27.68 19.14 8.53
C PHE A 39 -27.27 19.46 7.08
N MET A 40 -26.32 18.70 6.56
CA MET A 40 -25.98 18.69 5.13
C MET A 40 -26.92 17.69 4.44
N THR A 41 -27.89 18.21 3.71
CA THR A 41 -28.86 17.41 2.95
C THR A 41 -28.16 16.68 1.79
N VAL A 42 -28.86 15.75 1.13
CA VAL A 42 -28.34 15.02 -0.03
C VAL A 42 -27.93 15.99 -1.15
N ASP A 43 -28.76 17.00 -1.42
CA ASP A 43 -28.51 17.96 -2.50
C ASP A 43 -27.32 18.89 -2.15
N LEU A 44 -27.17 19.27 -0.87
CA LEU A 44 -26.03 20.07 -0.42
C LEU A 44 -24.73 19.24 -0.38
N LEU A 45 -24.80 17.97 -0.01
CA LEU A 45 -23.67 17.04 -0.11
C LEU A 45 -23.25 16.86 -1.57
N HIS A 46 -24.21 16.63 -2.48
CA HIS A 46 -23.93 16.53 -3.92
C HIS A 46 -23.20 17.77 -4.43
N ARG A 47 -23.66 18.96 -4.03
CA ARG A 47 -22.98 20.21 -4.34
C ARG A 47 -21.57 20.30 -3.73
N PHE A 48 -21.39 19.87 -2.48
CA PHE A 48 -20.07 19.81 -1.85
C PHE A 48 -19.09 18.89 -2.61
N LEU A 49 -19.56 17.74 -3.11
CA LEU A 49 -18.74 16.82 -3.91
C LEU A 49 -18.23 17.48 -5.19
N ILE A 50 -19.06 18.28 -5.85
CA ILE A 50 -18.68 19.03 -7.06
C ILE A 50 -17.79 20.23 -6.70
N ASP A 51 -18.30 21.13 -5.86
CA ASP A 51 -17.69 22.44 -5.63
C ASP A 51 -16.36 22.33 -4.85
N VAL A 52 -16.27 21.37 -3.90
CA VAL A 52 -15.13 21.23 -2.99
C VAL A 52 -14.28 19.99 -3.30
N GLN A 53 -14.88 18.80 -3.43
CA GLN A 53 -14.12 17.57 -3.74
C GLN A 53 -13.70 17.48 -5.22
N LYS A 54 -14.19 18.39 -6.08
CA LYS A 54 -13.90 18.44 -7.52
C LYS A 54 -14.27 17.15 -8.25
N GLN A 55 -15.33 16.51 -7.78
CA GLN A 55 -15.92 15.33 -8.43
C GLN A 55 -16.98 15.80 -9.43
N ASP A 56 -16.53 16.28 -10.59
CA ASP A 56 -17.40 16.93 -11.59
C ASP A 56 -18.52 16.00 -12.12
N GLN A 57 -18.32 14.69 -12.06
CA GLN A 57 -19.29 13.66 -12.46
C GLN A 57 -20.07 13.06 -11.30
N ALA A 58 -19.94 13.61 -10.08
CA ALA A 58 -20.66 13.12 -8.92
C ALA A 58 -22.17 13.16 -9.19
N THR A 59 -22.87 12.09 -8.81
CA THR A 59 -24.30 11.92 -8.97
C THR A 59 -25.03 12.16 -7.66
N ARG A 60 -26.32 12.45 -7.76
CA ARG A 60 -27.18 12.61 -6.58
C ARG A 60 -27.35 11.27 -5.84
N GLU A 61 -27.34 10.18 -6.59
CA GLU A 61 -27.44 8.80 -6.09
C GLU A 61 -26.22 8.45 -5.22
N GLU A 62 -25.01 8.84 -5.62
CA GLU A 62 -23.79 8.68 -4.82
C GLU A 62 -23.87 9.49 -3.52
N ALA A 63 -24.30 10.75 -3.59
CA ALA A 63 -24.52 11.58 -2.39
C ALA A 63 -25.55 10.93 -1.45
N GLN A 64 -26.63 10.37 -1.99
CA GLN A 64 -27.63 9.66 -1.21
C GLN A 64 -27.06 8.40 -0.53
N ALA A 65 -26.19 7.65 -1.23
CA ALA A 65 -25.52 6.48 -0.67
C ALA A 65 -24.61 6.86 0.51
N ILE A 66 -23.87 7.96 0.41
CA ILE A 66 -23.01 8.48 1.50
C ILE A 66 -23.84 8.85 2.73
N VAL A 67 -24.96 9.55 2.54
CA VAL A 67 -25.89 9.90 3.63
C VAL A 67 -26.44 8.65 4.30
N ASN A 68 -26.82 7.64 3.52
CA ASN A 68 -27.36 6.38 4.03
C ASN A 68 -26.32 5.58 4.82
N ALA A 69 -25.06 5.57 4.37
CA ALA A 69 -23.97 4.87 5.05
C ALA A 69 -23.56 5.54 6.38
N SER A 70 -23.72 6.85 6.47
CA SER A 70 -23.23 7.66 7.61
C SER A 70 -24.31 8.02 8.63
N SER A 71 -25.60 7.90 8.27
CA SER A 71 -26.71 8.20 9.16
C SER A 71 -27.18 6.95 9.91
N SER A 72 -27.41 7.09 11.21
CA SER A 72 -28.19 6.09 11.95
C SER A 72 -29.63 6.10 11.43
N LEU A 73 -30.30 4.94 11.44
CA LEU A 73 -31.68 4.71 10.96
C LEU A 73 -32.73 5.73 11.44
N LEU A 74 -32.41 6.55 12.45
CA LEU A 74 -33.26 7.54 13.10
C LEU A 74 -33.18 8.96 12.49
N HIS A 75 -32.20 9.29 11.63
CA HIS A 75 -31.97 10.66 11.15
C HIS A 75 -31.92 10.76 9.62
N ARG A 76 -33.07 10.59 8.96
CA ARG A 76 -33.24 10.67 7.48
C ARG A 76 -33.09 12.09 6.88
N LYS A 77 -32.48 13.05 7.58
CA LYS A 77 -32.44 14.47 7.15
C LYS A 77 -31.15 14.89 6.45
N GLY A 78 -30.07 14.11 6.54
CA GLY A 78 -28.75 14.46 6.00
C GLY A 78 -27.62 14.12 6.97
N LEU A 79 -26.40 14.54 6.65
CA LEU A 79 -25.24 14.40 7.53
C LEU A 79 -25.24 15.49 8.61
N SER A 80 -25.06 15.10 9.87
CA SER A 80 -24.63 16.05 10.91
C SER A 80 -23.15 16.40 10.75
N LEU A 81 -22.67 17.45 11.42
CA LEU A 81 -21.25 17.81 11.41
C LEU A 81 -20.35 16.63 11.82
N ASP A 82 -20.75 15.86 12.82
CA ASP A 82 -20.00 14.67 13.27
C ASP A 82 -20.00 13.56 12.22
N ALA A 83 -21.12 13.32 11.55
CA ALA A 83 -21.20 12.33 10.48
C ALA A 83 -20.39 12.77 9.24
N PHE A 84 -20.45 14.05 8.87
CA PHE A 84 -19.63 14.62 7.81
C PHE A 84 -18.14 14.54 8.13
N PHE A 85 -17.74 14.89 9.35
CA PHE A 85 -16.34 14.81 9.76
C PHE A 85 -15.83 13.37 9.72
N ARG A 86 -16.64 12.39 10.13
CA ARG A 86 -16.30 10.96 9.98
C ARG A 86 -16.23 10.53 8.51
N TYR A 87 -17.13 11.03 7.66
CA TYR A 87 -17.12 10.77 6.22
C TYR A 87 -15.81 11.21 5.55
N LEU A 88 -15.23 12.36 5.94
CA LEU A 88 -13.97 12.84 5.36
C LEU A 88 -12.78 11.88 5.54
N PHE A 89 -12.82 11.03 6.56
CA PHE A 89 -11.83 9.95 6.78
C PHE A 89 -12.33 8.57 6.35
N GLY A 90 -13.54 8.51 5.79
CA GLY A 90 -14.13 7.26 5.33
C GLY A 90 -13.42 6.73 4.09
N VAL A 91 -13.46 5.41 3.92
CA VAL A 91 -12.90 4.74 2.73
C VAL A 91 -13.50 5.27 1.42
N ASN A 92 -14.74 5.74 1.46
CA ASN A 92 -15.44 6.32 0.31
C ASN A 92 -14.99 7.75 -0.04
N ASN A 93 -14.12 8.36 0.78
CA ASN A 93 -13.50 9.66 0.54
C ASN A 93 -11.98 9.56 0.59
N SER A 94 -11.42 8.43 0.14
CA SER A 94 -9.98 8.24 0.03
C SER A 94 -9.39 9.30 -0.93
N PRO A 95 -8.30 9.99 -0.55
CA PRO A 95 -7.59 10.88 -1.46
C PRO A 95 -6.86 10.12 -2.58
N LEU A 96 -6.66 8.82 -2.39
CA LEU A 96 -6.09 7.93 -3.41
C LEU A 96 -7.21 7.34 -4.25
N ALA A 97 -7.02 7.36 -5.56
CA ALA A 97 -7.91 6.71 -6.52
C ALA A 97 -8.03 5.20 -6.24
N SER A 98 -9.02 4.55 -6.89
CA SER A 98 -9.23 3.11 -6.80
C SER A 98 -7.92 2.35 -7.00
N HIS A 99 -7.71 1.31 -6.19
CA HIS A 99 -6.56 0.40 -6.31
C HIS A 99 -6.70 -0.59 -7.47
N GLU A 100 -7.79 -0.51 -8.23
CA GLU A 100 -8.04 -1.36 -9.39
C GLU A 100 -7.27 -0.89 -10.63
N VAL A 101 -6.91 -1.85 -11.48
CA VAL A 101 -6.26 -1.60 -12.76
C VAL A 101 -7.23 -0.89 -13.70
N ASN A 102 -6.84 0.29 -14.20
CA ASN A 102 -7.68 1.15 -15.03
C ASN A 102 -6.99 1.69 -16.30
N GLN A 103 -5.79 1.21 -16.59
CA GLN A 103 -5.00 1.59 -17.76
C GLN A 103 -5.19 0.56 -18.88
N ASP A 104 -4.76 0.91 -20.10
CA ASP A 104 -4.61 -0.08 -21.18
C ASP A 104 -3.44 -1.00 -20.82
N MET A 105 -3.73 -2.31 -20.67
CA MET A 105 -2.76 -3.32 -20.26
C MET A 105 -2.39 -4.28 -21.40
N ASP A 106 -2.79 -3.95 -22.63
CA ASP A 106 -2.50 -4.72 -23.85
C ASP A 106 -1.42 -4.06 -24.73
N ALA A 107 -0.94 -2.86 -24.36
CA ALA A 107 0.16 -2.20 -25.05
C ALA A 107 1.51 -2.94 -24.87
N PRO A 108 2.54 -2.68 -25.72
CA PRO A 108 3.87 -3.28 -25.56
C PRO A 108 4.51 -2.99 -24.20
N LEU A 109 5.28 -3.95 -23.67
CA LEU A 109 5.91 -3.84 -22.33
C LEU A 109 6.75 -2.57 -22.14
N SER A 110 7.38 -2.07 -23.20
CA SER A 110 8.19 -0.85 -23.18
C SER A 110 7.41 0.45 -22.93
N HIS A 111 6.07 0.40 -22.89
CA HIS A 111 5.22 1.56 -22.62
C HIS A 111 4.93 1.75 -21.12
N TYR A 112 5.31 0.79 -20.27
CA TYR A 112 5.02 0.83 -18.85
C TYR A 112 6.26 1.13 -18.03
N PHE A 113 6.09 1.86 -16.94
CA PHE A 113 7.05 1.83 -15.85
C PHE A 113 6.86 0.54 -15.06
N ILE A 114 7.95 -0.20 -14.86
CA ILE A 114 7.94 -1.47 -14.14
C ILE A 114 8.59 -1.26 -12.78
N PHE A 115 7.93 -1.70 -11.71
CA PHE A 115 8.50 -1.62 -10.37
C PHE A 115 9.61 -2.67 -10.22
N THR A 116 10.86 -2.24 -10.14
CA THR A 116 12.04 -3.11 -10.19
C THR A 116 12.78 -3.19 -8.86
N GLY A 117 13.21 -4.39 -8.47
CA GLY A 117 14.18 -4.60 -7.40
C GLY A 117 15.60 -4.68 -7.96
N HIS A 118 16.59 -4.27 -7.16
CA HIS A 118 18.02 -4.39 -7.47
C HIS A 118 18.70 -5.17 -6.34
N ASN A 119 19.52 -6.17 -6.69
CA ASN A 119 20.11 -7.14 -5.75
C ASN A 119 19.07 -7.64 -4.75
N SER A 120 17.99 -8.22 -5.29
CA SER A 120 16.73 -8.49 -4.57
C SER A 120 16.87 -9.54 -3.47
N TYR A 121 18.01 -10.22 -3.42
CA TYR A 121 18.37 -11.25 -2.44
C TYR A 121 19.08 -10.68 -1.19
N LEU A 122 19.54 -9.42 -1.20
CA LEU A 122 20.26 -8.83 -0.08
C LEU A 122 19.32 -8.51 1.10
N THR A 123 19.69 -8.95 2.30
CA THR A 123 18.95 -8.65 3.54
C THR A 123 19.31 -7.28 4.14
N GLY A 124 20.34 -6.62 3.62
CA GLY A 124 20.84 -5.36 4.14
C GLY A 124 21.73 -4.60 3.15
N ASN A 125 23.02 -4.51 3.47
CA ASN A 125 23.97 -3.66 2.73
C ASN A 125 24.70 -4.44 1.62
N GLN A 126 25.27 -3.70 0.67
CA GLN A 126 25.95 -4.28 -0.50
C GLN A 126 27.26 -5.00 -0.19
N LEU A 127 27.84 -4.89 1.01
CA LEU A 127 29.21 -5.34 1.26
C LEU A 127 29.31 -6.56 2.16
N SER A 128 28.40 -6.73 3.13
CA SER A 128 28.60 -7.72 4.20
C SER A 128 27.32 -8.25 4.83
N SER A 129 26.12 -7.94 4.30
CA SER A 129 24.90 -8.55 4.82
C SER A 129 24.68 -9.94 4.24
N ASP A 130 23.82 -10.72 4.87
CA ASP A 130 23.43 -12.03 4.34
C ASP A 130 22.53 -11.89 3.11
N CYS A 131 22.50 -12.95 2.30
CA CYS A 131 21.55 -13.13 1.22
C CYS A 131 20.44 -14.10 1.67
N SER A 132 19.21 -13.86 1.21
CA SER A 132 18.06 -14.72 1.47
C SER A 132 16.99 -14.51 0.40
N GLU A 133 16.10 -15.48 0.28
CA GLU A 133 14.83 -15.36 -0.44
C GLU A 133 13.82 -14.43 0.27
N VAL A 134 13.97 -14.13 1.56
CA VAL A 134 12.99 -13.34 2.32
C VAL A 134 12.75 -11.94 1.72
N PRO A 135 13.79 -11.15 1.36
CA PRO A 135 13.60 -9.86 0.72
C PRO A 135 12.92 -9.97 -0.66
N ILE A 136 13.12 -11.08 -1.38
CA ILE A 136 12.41 -11.37 -2.65
C ILE A 136 10.91 -11.53 -2.39
N ILE A 137 10.54 -12.31 -1.36
CA ILE A 137 9.13 -12.51 -0.96
C ILE A 137 8.50 -11.17 -0.57
N GLU A 138 9.20 -10.35 0.21
CA GLU A 138 8.72 -9.04 0.62
C GLU A 138 8.57 -8.07 -0.56
N ALA A 139 9.51 -8.10 -1.52
CA ALA A 139 9.44 -7.31 -2.74
C ALA A 139 8.22 -7.69 -3.59
N LEU A 140 7.98 -8.99 -3.81
CA LEU A 140 6.82 -9.49 -4.54
C LEU A 140 5.51 -9.10 -3.86
N LYS A 141 5.41 -9.20 -2.53
CA LYS A 141 4.24 -8.76 -1.74
C LYS A 141 4.01 -7.24 -1.77
N LYS A 142 5.04 -6.45 -2.09
CA LYS A 142 4.93 -5.00 -2.33
C LYS A 142 4.60 -4.66 -3.78
N GLY A 143 4.51 -5.65 -4.67
CA GLY A 143 4.18 -5.47 -6.09
C GLY A 143 5.39 -5.29 -7.02
N VAL A 144 6.63 -5.52 -6.56
CA VAL A 144 7.81 -5.52 -7.44
C VAL A 144 7.65 -6.59 -8.51
N ARG A 145 7.95 -6.25 -9.78
CA ARG A 145 7.80 -7.10 -10.97
C ARG A 145 9.12 -7.47 -11.64
N VAL A 146 10.26 -6.91 -11.22
CA VAL A 146 11.59 -7.34 -11.66
C VAL A 146 12.41 -7.78 -10.45
N ILE A 147 12.87 -9.03 -10.46
CA ILE A 147 13.70 -9.62 -9.41
C ILE A 147 15.07 -9.94 -10.00
N GLU A 148 16.11 -9.43 -9.37
CA GLU A 148 17.50 -9.66 -9.76
C GLU A 148 18.14 -10.76 -8.92
N LEU A 149 18.85 -11.68 -9.59
CA LEU A 149 19.62 -12.77 -9.01
C LEU A 149 21.03 -12.82 -9.63
N ASP A 150 22.06 -12.69 -8.79
CA ASP A 150 23.45 -12.75 -9.22
C ASP A 150 23.96 -14.17 -9.00
N LEU A 151 24.22 -14.89 -10.08
CA LEU A 151 24.49 -16.31 -10.07
C LEU A 151 26.00 -16.57 -10.03
N TRP A 152 26.45 -17.31 -9.02
CA TRP A 152 27.83 -17.71 -8.86
C TRP A 152 27.95 -19.22 -8.57
N PRO A 153 29.03 -19.88 -9.00
CA PRO A 153 29.35 -21.22 -8.52
C PRO A 153 29.51 -21.20 -6.99
N ASN A 154 29.01 -22.23 -6.31
CA ASN A 154 29.36 -22.48 -4.91
C ASN A 154 30.85 -22.85 -4.78
N SER A 155 31.35 -22.93 -3.55
CA SER A 155 32.76 -23.24 -3.26
C SER A 155 33.26 -24.57 -3.85
N ASP A 156 32.37 -25.54 -4.03
CA ASP A 156 32.69 -26.87 -4.59
C ASP A 156 32.53 -26.92 -6.13
N GLU A 157 32.10 -25.81 -6.76
CA GLU A 157 31.85 -25.66 -8.20
C GLU A 157 30.89 -26.71 -8.80
N ASP A 158 29.94 -27.19 -7.99
CA ASP A 158 28.97 -28.22 -8.35
C ASP A 158 27.50 -27.79 -8.19
N ASP A 159 27.25 -26.57 -7.67
CA ASP A 159 25.93 -25.99 -7.46
C ASP A 159 25.96 -24.45 -7.59
N ILE A 160 24.79 -23.80 -7.58
CA ILE A 160 24.65 -22.36 -7.79
C ILE A 160 24.18 -21.65 -6.52
N ASP A 161 24.96 -20.64 -6.14
CA ASP A 161 24.64 -19.71 -5.08
C ASP A 161 24.27 -18.34 -5.67
N VAL A 162 23.47 -17.58 -4.92
CA VAL A 162 23.10 -16.20 -5.18
C VAL A 162 23.74 -15.31 -4.12
N LEU A 163 24.58 -14.38 -4.56
CA LEU A 163 25.29 -13.42 -3.70
C LEU A 163 25.85 -12.24 -4.51
N HIS A 164 26.23 -11.18 -3.81
CA HIS A 164 26.91 -10.06 -4.43
C HIS A 164 28.41 -10.37 -4.55
N GLY A 165 28.87 -10.58 -5.78
CA GLY A 165 30.24 -11.00 -6.09
C GLY A 165 31.30 -10.04 -5.55
N MET A 166 32.48 -10.59 -5.24
CA MET A 166 33.63 -9.82 -4.73
C MET A 166 33.35 -9.05 -3.42
N THR A 167 32.36 -9.48 -2.63
CA THR A 167 32.02 -8.90 -1.33
C THR A 167 32.03 -9.96 -0.21
N LEU A 168 31.65 -9.56 1.00
CA LEU A 168 31.54 -10.43 2.18
C LEU A 168 30.10 -10.87 2.45
N THR A 169 29.19 -10.76 1.48
CA THR A 169 27.81 -11.20 1.67
C THR A 169 27.71 -12.72 1.74
N SER A 170 27.00 -13.25 2.74
CA SER A 170 26.77 -14.70 2.86
C SER A 170 25.77 -15.18 1.79
N PRO A 171 26.05 -16.26 1.04
CA PRO A 171 25.21 -16.67 -0.09
C PRO A 171 23.87 -17.31 0.32
N VAL A 172 22.93 -17.36 -0.63
CA VAL A 172 21.72 -18.19 -0.58
C VAL A 172 21.64 -19.09 -1.81
N LYS A 173 21.17 -20.33 -1.64
CA LYS A 173 21.00 -21.28 -2.75
C LYS A 173 19.99 -20.77 -3.78
N LEU A 174 20.34 -20.84 -5.06
CA LEU A 174 19.46 -20.42 -6.17
C LEU A 174 18.06 -21.05 -6.08
N ILE A 175 17.97 -22.34 -5.74
CA ILE A 175 16.69 -23.05 -5.65
C ILE A 175 15.75 -22.45 -4.60
N ARG A 176 16.26 -21.84 -3.52
CA ARG A 176 15.43 -21.15 -2.53
C ARG A 176 14.81 -19.88 -3.12
N CYS A 177 15.61 -19.09 -3.84
CA CYS A 177 15.14 -17.90 -4.54
C CYS A 177 14.06 -18.25 -5.59
N LEU A 178 14.32 -19.26 -6.44
CA LEU A 178 13.37 -19.67 -7.47
C LEU A 178 12.06 -20.23 -6.88
N ASN A 179 12.12 -21.01 -5.80
CA ASN A 179 10.92 -21.49 -5.12
C ASN A 179 10.10 -20.33 -4.53
N ALA A 180 10.76 -19.35 -3.90
CA ALA A 180 10.09 -18.16 -3.39
C ALA A 180 9.44 -17.33 -4.51
N ILE A 181 10.12 -17.16 -5.64
CA ILE A 181 9.55 -16.48 -6.82
C ILE A 181 8.33 -17.27 -7.33
N ARG A 182 8.46 -18.59 -7.52
CA ARG A 182 7.35 -19.44 -7.97
C ARG A 182 6.11 -19.31 -7.06
N GLU A 183 6.33 -19.30 -5.75
CA GLU A 183 5.24 -19.28 -4.76
C GLU A 183 4.56 -17.92 -4.65
N HIS A 184 5.30 -16.82 -4.85
CA HIS A 184 4.82 -15.47 -4.56
C HIS A 184 4.72 -14.53 -5.77
N ALA A 185 5.10 -14.97 -6.97
CA ALA A 185 5.12 -14.14 -8.17
C ALA A 185 3.81 -13.40 -8.41
N PHE A 186 2.67 -14.03 -8.10
CA PHE A 186 1.34 -13.54 -8.44
C PHE A 186 0.43 -13.28 -7.22
N ASP A 187 0.97 -13.20 -6.00
CA ASP A 187 0.19 -13.01 -4.78
C ASP A 187 -0.66 -11.72 -4.79
N VAL A 188 -0.14 -10.66 -5.43
CA VAL A 188 -0.73 -9.30 -5.40
C VAL A 188 -0.95 -8.70 -6.79
N SER A 189 -0.56 -9.41 -7.86
CA SER A 189 -0.66 -8.92 -9.23
C SER A 189 -0.56 -10.09 -10.21
N ASP A 190 -1.47 -10.12 -11.19
CA ASP A 190 -1.49 -11.12 -12.27
C ASP A 190 -0.49 -10.81 -13.41
N TYR A 191 0.17 -9.64 -13.36
CA TYR A 191 1.10 -9.19 -14.40
C TYR A 191 2.46 -9.89 -14.29
N PRO A 192 3.18 -10.03 -15.43
CA PRO A 192 4.40 -10.82 -15.50
C PRO A 192 5.48 -10.34 -14.53
N VAL A 193 6.22 -11.31 -14.00
CA VAL A 193 7.48 -11.10 -13.27
C VAL A 193 8.64 -11.38 -14.22
N VAL A 194 9.58 -10.45 -14.29
CA VAL A 194 10.85 -10.62 -15.01
C VAL A 194 11.91 -10.99 -13.99
N VAL A 195 12.68 -12.04 -14.28
CA VAL A 195 13.84 -12.42 -13.47
C VAL A 195 15.08 -12.07 -14.28
N THR A 196 15.91 -11.17 -13.76
CA THR A 196 17.21 -10.84 -14.35
C THR A 196 18.27 -11.72 -13.70
N LEU A 197 19.05 -12.40 -14.53
CA LEU A 197 20.13 -13.27 -14.08
C LEU A 197 21.46 -12.59 -14.43
N GLU A 198 22.22 -12.18 -13.42
CA GLU A 198 23.61 -11.76 -13.62
C GLU A 198 24.49 -13.02 -13.55
N ASP A 199 24.84 -13.55 -14.71
CA ASP A 199 25.42 -14.88 -14.85
C ASP A 199 26.96 -14.87 -14.81
N HIS A 200 27.53 -15.41 -13.73
CA HIS A 200 28.97 -15.67 -13.55
C HIS A 200 29.31 -17.16 -13.54
N LEU A 201 28.42 -18.00 -14.08
CA LEU A 201 28.54 -19.45 -14.01
C LEU A 201 29.50 -20.01 -15.06
N THR A 202 29.98 -21.22 -14.79
CA THR A 202 30.69 -22.02 -15.80
C THR A 202 29.69 -22.66 -16.77
N PRO A 203 30.09 -23.03 -18.01
CA PRO A 203 29.20 -23.70 -18.96
C PRO A 203 28.55 -24.99 -18.43
N LYS A 204 29.19 -25.67 -17.49
CA LYS A 204 28.65 -26.88 -16.83
C LYS A 204 27.46 -26.54 -15.93
N LEU A 205 27.50 -25.41 -15.23
CA LEU A 205 26.44 -24.98 -14.32
C LEU A 205 25.31 -24.22 -15.05
N GLN A 206 25.56 -23.70 -16.25
CA GLN A 206 24.53 -23.09 -17.11
C GLN A 206 23.60 -24.11 -17.79
N ALA A 207 24.07 -25.35 -17.96
CA ALA A 207 23.38 -26.40 -18.72
C ALA A 207 22.29 -27.11 -17.91
#